data_AF-A0A7L4TR52-F1
#
_entry.id   AF-A0A7L4TR52-F1
#
_cell.length_a   1.000
_cell.length_b   1.000
_cell.length_c   1.000
_cell.angle_alpha   90.00
_cell.angle_beta   90.00
_cell.angle_gamma   90.00
#
_symmetry.space_group_name_H-M   'P 1'
#
loop_
_entity.id
_entity.type
_entity.pdbx_description
1 polymer ?
#
loop_
_entity_poly.entity_id
_entity_poly.type
_entity_poly.pdbx_seq_one_letter_code
_entity_poly.pdbx_strand_id
1 'polypeptide(L)'
;MKIGVNYTPSQGWFHSWLDLDIDATRRDFEGIAQLGLDHVRLFPLWPLLQPNRGLVRPRALDDVVSVVRAAGEFDLEVTVDALNGHLSSYDFLPSWVITWHTSNLFTDPLVKAGQTDLISQLATRLREEPNATGMTVGNEF
;
A
#
# COMPACT_ATOMS: atom_id res chain seq x y z
N MET A 1 -17.11 7.58 16.62
CA MET A 1 -16.92 7.53 15.16
C MET A 1 -15.45 7.87 14.93
N LYS A 2 -14.73 7.07 14.14
CA LYS A 2 -13.34 7.36 13.77
C LYS A 2 -13.32 8.34 12.61
N ILE A 3 -12.39 9.30 12.62
CA ILE A 3 -12.22 10.31 11.58
C ILE A 3 -10.76 10.27 11.13
N GLY A 4 -10.54 9.97 9.85
CA GLY A 4 -9.22 9.79 9.28
C GLY A 4 -9.12 10.30 7.86
N VAL A 5 -8.01 10.01 7.21
CA VAL A 5 -7.73 10.49 5.85
C VAL A 5 -7.10 9.40 4.98
N ASN A 6 -7.43 9.42 3.69
CA ASN A 6 -6.71 8.64 2.68
C ASN A 6 -5.37 9.36 2.41
N TYR A 7 -4.24 8.73 2.75
CA TYR A 7 -2.95 9.39 2.68
C TYR A 7 -2.43 9.47 1.24
N THR A 8 -2.32 10.68 0.72
CA THR A 8 -1.60 11.01 -0.52
C THR A 8 -0.32 11.76 -0.16
N PRO A 9 0.89 11.17 -0.36
CA PRO A 9 2.15 11.84 0.00
C PRO A 9 2.26 13.22 -0.63
N SER A 10 2.62 14.23 0.16
CA SER A 10 2.72 15.60 -0.34
C SER A 10 3.86 15.75 -1.37
N GLN A 11 4.97 15.06 -1.12
CA GLN A 11 6.12 14.98 -2.02
C GLN A 11 6.00 13.73 -2.90
N GLY A 12 5.94 13.94 -4.22
CA GLY A 12 5.99 12.86 -5.21
C GLY A 12 4.69 12.05 -5.37
N TRP A 13 3.63 12.35 -4.61
CA TRP A 13 2.38 11.58 -4.62
C TRP A 13 2.65 10.08 -4.43
N PHE A 14 1.88 9.17 -5.05
CA PHE A 14 2.17 7.74 -4.97
C PHE A 14 3.46 7.32 -5.69
N HIS A 15 4.10 8.18 -6.47
CA HIS A 15 5.41 7.89 -7.05
C HIS A 15 6.55 7.98 -6.02
N SER A 16 6.29 8.56 -4.84
CA SER A 16 7.25 8.58 -3.73
C SER A 16 7.69 7.18 -3.28
N TRP A 17 6.88 6.14 -3.54
CA TRP A 17 7.27 4.74 -3.29
C TRP A 17 8.51 4.28 -4.09
N LEU A 18 8.92 4.99 -5.15
CA LEU A 18 10.16 4.69 -5.88
C LEU A 18 11.40 5.18 -5.12
N ASP A 19 11.28 6.32 -4.43
CA ASP A 19 12.36 7.05 -3.77
C ASP A 19 11.85 7.56 -2.41
N LEU A 20 11.55 6.63 -1.51
CA LEU A 20 10.88 6.92 -0.24
C LEU A 20 11.74 7.85 0.65
N ASP A 21 11.22 9.05 0.91
CA ASP A 21 11.73 9.99 1.91
C ASP A 21 10.88 9.89 3.17
N ILE A 22 11.36 9.12 4.15
CA ILE A 22 10.61 8.87 5.37
C ILE A 22 10.44 10.13 6.23
N ASP A 23 11.35 11.10 6.15
CA ASP A 23 11.23 12.35 6.89
C ASP A 23 10.16 13.27 6.26
N ALA A 24 9.99 13.23 4.94
CA ALA A 24 8.85 13.87 4.29
C ALA A 24 7.52 13.24 4.73
N THR A 25 7.46 11.90 4.77
CA THR A 25 6.29 11.18 5.28
C THR A 25 5.96 11.53 6.73
N ARG A 26 6.97 11.65 7.61
CA ARG A 26 6.76 12.10 9.00
C ARG A 26 6.12 13.48 9.09
N ARG A 27 6.59 14.44 8.28
CA ARG A 27 6.01 15.80 8.24
C ARG A 27 4.54 15.78 7.79
N ASP A 28 4.20 14.92 6.83
CA ASP A 28 2.81 14.75 6.41
C ASP A 28 1.94 14.21 7.57
N PHE A 29 2.40 13.18 8.28
CA PHE A 29 1.67 12.57 9.40
C PHE A 29 1.57 13.48 10.61
N GLU A 30 2.61 14.28 10.90
CA GLU A 30 2.54 15.33 11.92
C GLU A 30 1.38 16.30 11.62
N GLY A 31 1.26 16.78 10.38
CA GLY A 31 0.17 17.66 9.97
C GLY A 31 -1.21 17.00 10.06
N ILE A 32 -1.33 15.73 9.68
CA ILE A 32 -2.57 14.94 9.80
C ILE A 32 -2.98 14.80 11.27
N ALA A 33 -2.05 14.42 12.14
CA ALA A 33 -2.31 14.26 13.57
C ALA A 33 -2.68 15.60 14.24
N GLN A 34 -2.05 16.71 13.85
CA GLN A 34 -2.38 18.06 14.34
C GLN A 34 -3.81 18.51 14.02
N LEU A 35 -4.45 17.93 12.99
CA LEU A 35 -5.87 18.16 12.70
C LEU A 35 -6.81 17.40 13.65
N GLY A 36 -6.28 16.53 14.52
CA GLY A 36 -7.05 15.67 15.42
C GLY A 36 -7.61 14.41 14.74
N LEU A 37 -7.04 14.00 13.60
CA LEU A 37 -7.40 12.76 12.91
C LEU A 37 -6.76 11.55 13.61
N ASP A 38 -7.45 10.40 13.61
CA ASP A 38 -7.05 9.21 14.37
C ASP A 38 -6.51 8.05 13.52
N HIS A 39 -6.66 8.10 12.19
CA HIS A 39 -6.16 7.05 11.32
C HIS A 39 -5.87 7.51 9.89
N VAL A 40 -5.05 6.72 9.20
CA VAL A 40 -4.75 6.86 7.78
C VAL A 40 -4.99 5.56 7.01
N ARG A 41 -5.33 5.70 5.72
CA ARG A 41 -5.34 4.59 4.75
C ARG A 41 -4.19 4.75 3.76
N LEU A 42 -3.38 3.69 3.60
CA LEU A 42 -2.17 3.67 2.77
C LEU A 42 -2.36 2.89 1.46
N PHE A 43 -1.64 3.33 0.42
CA PHE A 43 -1.77 2.82 -0.95
C PHE A 43 -0.42 2.46 -1.60
N PRO A 44 0.20 1.31 -1.26
CA PRO A 44 1.39 0.83 -1.95
C PRO A 44 1.10 0.35 -3.38
N LEU A 45 2.00 0.59 -4.32
CA LEU A 45 1.76 0.29 -5.74
C LEU A 45 2.02 -1.20 -6.07
N TRP A 46 1.03 -1.86 -6.68
CA TRP A 46 1.13 -3.27 -7.08
C TRP A 46 2.35 -3.58 -7.97
N PRO A 47 2.71 -2.77 -8.99
CA PRO A 47 3.87 -3.04 -9.84
C PRO A 47 5.21 -2.96 -9.10
N LEU A 48 5.28 -2.19 -8.00
CA LEU A 48 6.47 -2.09 -7.16
C LEU A 48 6.54 -3.21 -6.13
N LEU A 49 5.40 -3.64 -5.60
CA LEU A 49 5.31 -4.77 -4.68
C LEU A 49 5.60 -6.09 -5.40
N GLN A 50 5.00 -6.32 -6.57
CA GLN A 50 5.06 -7.60 -7.29
C GLN A 50 5.31 -7.42 -8.80
N PRO A 51 6.51 -6.96 -9.20
CA PRO A 51 6.84 -6.69 -10.61
C PRO A 51 6.82 -7.95 -11.49
N ASN A 52 7.04 -9.12 -10.90
CA ASN A 52 6.84 -10.42 -11.53
C ASN A 52 5.96 -11.27 -10.62
N ARG A 53 5.11 -12.12 -11.20
CA ARG A 53 4.20 -12.98 -10.43
C ARG A 53 4.89 -13.78 -9.31
N GLY A 54 6.13 -14.25 -9.55
CA GLY A 54 6.92 -15.00 -8.57
C GLY A 54 7.88 -14.16 -7.73
N LEU A 55 7.83 -12.83 -7.81
CA LEU A 55 8.71 -11.92 -7.08
C LEU A 55 7.88 -10.85 -6.36
N VAL A 56 7.58 -11.10 -5.08
CA VAL A 56 7.21 -10.03 -4.15
C VAL A 56 8.50 -9.41 -3.62
N ARG A 57 8.70 -8.11 -3.80
CA ARG A 57 9.93 -7.40 -3.43
C ARG A 57 10.00 -7.20 -1.92
N PRO A 58 10.98 -7.80 -1.19
CA PRO A 58 11.09 -7.60 0.24
C PRO A 58 11.28 -6.14 0.64
N ARG A 59 12.07 -5.38 -0.14
CA ARG A 59 12.28 -3.94 0.09
C ARG A 59 10.99 -3.13 -0.02
N ALA A 60 10.11 -3.45 -0.98
CA ALA A 60 8.82 -2.75 -1.09
C ALA A 60 7.91 -3.05 0.12
N LEU A 61 7.99 -4.25 0.70
CA LEU A 61 7.32 -4.56 1.96
C LEU A 61 7.93 -3.80 3.14
N ASP A 62 9.27 -3.67 3.18
CA ASP A 62 9.98 -2.89 4.20
C ASP A 62 9.61 -1.40 4.13
N ASP A 63 9.44 -0.85 2.92
CA ASP A 63 8.98 0.52 2.70
C ASP A 63 7.56 0.71 3.25
N VAL A 64 6.64 -0.23 2.99
CA VAL A 64 5.28 -0.20 3.56
C VAL A 64 5.32 -0.18 5.09
N VAL A 65 6.11 -1.08 5.69
CA VAL A 65 6.27 -1.13 7.16
C VAL A 65 6.87 0.17 7.69
N SER A 66 7.82 0.78 6.98
CA SER A 66 8.43 2.05 7.37
C SER A 66 7.39 3.17 7.44
N VAL A 67 6.51 3.27 6.44
CA VAL A 67 5.42 4.26 6.43
C VAL A 67 4.38 3.96 7.52
N VAL A 68 4.04 2.69 7.77
CA VAL A 68 3.15 2.29 8.88
C VAL A 68 3.73 2.73 10.23
N ARG A 69 5.01 2.47 10.46
CA ARG A 69 5.70 2.87 11.70
C ARG A 69 5.77 4.39 11.84
N ALA A 70 6.06 5.11 10.76
CA ALA A 70 6.07 6.57 10.77
C ALA A 70 4.70 7.15 11.16
N ALA A 71 3.60 6.55 10.73
CA ALA A 71 2.27 6.96 11.19
C ALA A 71 2.08 6.70 12.70
N GLY A 72 2.59 5.56 13.19
CA GLY A 72 2.55 5.18 14.60
C GLY A 72 3.36 6.10 15.52
N GLU A 73 4.40 6.78 15.02
CA GLU A 73 5.13 7.82 15.76
C GLU A 73 4.22 9.01 16.15
N PHE A 74 3.09 9.19 15.46
CA PHE A 74 2.10 10.24 15.69
C PHE A 74 0.73 9.70 16.14
N ASP A 75 0.72 8.50 16.75
CA ASP A 75 -0.47 7.83 17.28
C ASP A 75 -1.58 7.57 16.23
N LEU A 76 -1.23 7.49 14.94
CA LEU A 76 -2.18 7.19 13.86
C LEU A 76 -2.32 5.68 13.67
N GLU A 77 -3.55 5.18 13.74
CA GLU A 77 -3.87 3.84 13.26
C GLU A 77 -3.78 3.76 11.73
N VAL A 78 -3.50 2.57 11.21
CA VAL A 78 -3.25 2.36 9.78
C VAL A 78 -4.06 1.19 9.23
N THR A 79 -4.69 1.41 8.09
CA THR A 79 -5.13 0.34 7.18
C THR A 79 -4.37 0.42 5.86
N VAL A 80 -4.10 -0.73 5.24
CA VAL A 80 -3.33 -0.83 4.00
C VAL A 80 -4.15 -1.50 2.90
N ASP A 81 -4.23 -0.87 1.74
CA ASP A 81 -4.82 -1.48 0.55
C ASP A 81 -3.78 -2.30 -0.20
N ALA A 82 -4.03 -3.59 -0.38
CA ALA A 82 -3.01 -4.51 -0.88
C ALA A 82 -2.79 -4.43 -2.40
N LEU A 83 -3.88 -4.40 -3.17
CA LEU A 83 -3.89 -4.42 -4.63
C LEU A 83 -4.33 -3.06 -5.18
N ASN A 84 -3.46 -2.06 -5.11
CA ASN A 84 -3.74 -0.78 -5.74
C ASN A 84 -3.50 -0.88 -7.24
N GLY A 85 -4.49 -1.47 -7.91
CA GLY A 85 -4.63 -1.48 -9.36
C GLY A 85 -5.14 -0.14 -9.87
N HIS A 86 -6.08 0.52 -9.17
CA HIS A 86 -6.67 1.79 -9.59
C HIS A 86 -6.51 2.88 -8.53
N LEU A 87 -5.94 4.04 -8.90
CA LEU A 87 -5.81 5.21 -8.04
C LEU A 87 -6.00 6.49 -8.86
N SER A 88 -7.04 7.26 -8.55
CA SER A 88 -7.25 8.61 -9.09
C SER A 88 -7.16 8.68 -10.63
N SER A 89 -7.90 7.82 -11.34
CA SER A 89 -7.91 7.64 -12.80
C SER A 89 -6.74 6.86 -13.42
N TYR A 90 -5.72 6.48 -12.64
CA TYR A 90 -4.57 5.72 -13.13
C TYR A 90 -4.64 4.25 -12.76
N ASP A 91 -4.26 3.39 -13.71
CA ASP A 91 -4.09 1.97 -13.47
C ASP A 91 -2.61 1.60 -13.26
N PHE A 92 -2.29 1.08 -12.08
CA PHE A 92 -0.98 0.57 -11.69
C PHE A 92 -0.97 -0.96 -11.73
N LEU A 93 -0.91 -1.51 -12.95
CA LEU A 93 -0.92 -2.95 -13.19
C LEU A 93 0.49 -3.49 -13.47
N PRO A 94 0.93 -4.60 -12.82
CA PRO A 94 2.19 -5.24 -13.14
C PRO A 94 2.25 -5.72 -14.60
N SER A 95 3.47 -5.83 -15.15
CA SER A 95 3.66 -6.24 -16.56
C SER A 95 3.12 -7.65 -16.87
N TRP A 96 2.94 -8.49 -15.85
CA TRP A 96 2.48 -9.88 -15.98
C TRP A 96 0.95 -10.03 -16.05
N VAL A 97 0.18 -8.94 -16.06
CA VAL A 97 -1.29 -8.95 -16.25
C VAL A 97 -1.78 -8.07 -17.40
N ILE A 98 -0.88 -7.46 -18.17
CA ILE A 98 -1.23 -6.47 -19.22
C ILE A 98 -0.72 -6.91 -20.59
N THR A 99 -1.33 -6.37 -21.66
CA THR A 99 -0.89 -6.53 -23.06
C THR A 99 -0.70 -8.00 -23.46
N TRP A 100 0.52 -8.44 -23.75
CA TRP A 100 0.88 -9.82 -24.09
C TRP A 100 0.60 -10.82 -22.97
N HIS A 101 0.51 -10.36 -21.72
CA HIS A 101 0.20 -11.17 -20.55
C HIS A 101 -1.22 -10.92 -20.02
N THR A 102 -2.09 -10.33 -20.83
CA THR A 102 -3.48 -10.08 -20.45
C THR A 102 -4.15 -11.38 -20.02
N SER A 103 -4.72 -11.36 -18.83
CA SER A 103 -5.49 -12.43 -18.22
C SER A 103 -6.60 -11.80 -17.37
N ASN A 104 -7.44 -12.60 -16.74
CA ASN A 104 -8.54 -12.07 -15.93
C ASN A 104 -8.10 -11.88 -14.47
N LEU A 105 -8.20 -10.64 -13.96
CA LEU A 105 -7.78 -10.28 -12.60
C LEU A 105 -8.58 -10.99 -11.49
N PHE A 106 -9.74 -11.57 -11.80
CA PHE A 106 -10.63 -12.21 -10.82
C PHE A 106 -10.75 -13.73 -11.00
N THR A 107 -10.55 -14.24 -12.22
CA THR A 107 -10.83 -15.64 -12.55
C THR A 107 -9.60 -16.44 -12.98
N ASP A 108 -8.51 -15.81 -13.42
CA ASP A 108 -7.31 -16.53 -13.80
C ASP A 108 -6.66 -17.18 -12.56
N PRO A 109 -6.49 -18.52 -12.52
CA PRO A 109 -5.95 -19.19 -11.34
C PRO A 109 -4.53 -18.75 -10.95
N LEU A 110 -3.69 -18.41 -11.93
CA LEU A 110 -2.33 -17.97 -11.68
C LEU A 110 -2.30 -16.51 -11.21
N VAL A 111 -3.18 -15.66 -11.72
CA VAL A 111 -3.32 -14.28 -11.22
C VAL A 111 -3.79 -14.27 -9.79
N LYS A 112 -4.84 -15.04 -9.46
CA LYS A 112 -5.31 -15.21 -8.09
C LYS A 112 -4.21 -15.71 -7.16
N ALA A 113 -3.43 -16.71 -7.60
CA ALA A 113 -2.31 -17.21 -6.82
C ALA A 113 -1.27 -16.11 -6.52
N GLY A 114 -0.93 -15.29 -7.52
CA GLY A 114 -0.03 -14.14 -7.35
C GLY A 114 -0.58 -13.08 -6.37
N GLN A 115 -1.86 -12.72 -6.51
CA GLN A 115 -2.54 -11.81 -5.59
C GLN A 115 -2.55 -12.34 -4.16
N THR A 116 -2.88 -13.62 -3.97
CA THR A 116 -2.89 -14.24 -2.62
C THR A 116 -1.50 -14.29 -2.00
N ASP A 117 -0.46 -14.52 -2.81
CA ASP A 117 0.93 -14.51 -2.33
C ASP A 117 1.31 -13.11 -1.82
N LEU A 118 1.04 -12.07 -2.61
CA LEU A 118 1.28 -10.68 -2.19
C LEU A 118 0.50 -10.32 -0.91
N ILE A 119 -0.81 -10.60 -0.88
CA ILE A 119 -1.66 -10.31 0.28
C ILE A 119 -1.15 -11.05 1.52
N SER A 120 -0.78 -12.31 1.40
CA SER A 120 -0.28 -13.13 2.51
C SER A 120 1.03 -12.58 3.08
N GLN A 121 1.96 -12.16 2.21
CA GLN A 121 3.23 -11.59 2.64
C GLN A 121 3.03 -10.21 3.29
N LEU A 122 2.19 -9.34 2.73
CA LEU A 122 1.83 -8.06 3.36
C LEU A 122 1.20 -8.28 4.74
N ALA A 123 0.20 -9.16 4.85
CA ALA A 123 -0.45 -9.47 6.13
C ALA A 123 0.53 -10.02 7.17
N THR A 124 1.51 -10.83 6.75
CA THR A 124 2.56 -11.36 7.64
C THR A 124 3.44 -10.25 8.21
N ARG A 125 3.73 -9.20 7.44
CA ARG A 125 4.47 -8.04 7.94
C ARG A 125 3.60 -7.18 8.86
N LEU A 126 2.40 -6.83 8.39
CA LEU A 126 1.54 -5.84 9.04
C LEU A 126 0.99 -6.31 10.39
N ARG A 127 0.76 -7.61 10.58
CA ARG A 127 0.27 -8.14 11.86
C ARG A 127 1.24 -7.92 13.04
N GLU A 128 2.51 -7.67 12.76
CA GLU A 128 3.54 -7.42 13.78
C GLU A 128 3.59 -5.92 14.19
N GLU A 129 2.92 -5.04 13.45
CA GLU A 129 2.91 -3.60 13.70
C GLU A 129 1.68 -3.21 14.55
N PRO A 130 1.88 -2.64 15.76
CA PRO A 130 0.80 -2.46 16.73
C PRO A 130 -0.26 -1.44 16.31
N ASN A 131 0.07 -0.51 15.42
CA ASN A 131 -0.85 0.49 14.90
C ASN A 131 -1.53 0.07 13.58
N ALA A 132 -1.20 -1.10 13.01
CA ALA A 132 -1.88 -1.62 11.84
C ALA A 132 -3.16 -2.36 12.26
N THR A 133 -4.32 -1.88 11.81
CA THR A 133 -5.63 -2.41 12.25
C THR A 133 -6.31 -3.30 11.21
N GLY A 134 -5.83 -3.30 9.97
CA GLY A 134 -6.36 -4.19 8.94
C GLY A 134 -5.86 -3.88 7.54
N MET A 135 -6.44 -4.61 6.59
CA MET A 135 -6.18 -4.46 5.16
C MET A 135 -7.49 -4.45 4.39
N THR A 136 -7.52 -3.68 3.30
CA THR A 136 -8.55 -3.81 2.25
C THR A 136 -7.92 -4.56 1.07
N VAL A 137 -8.73 -5.27 0.28
CA VAL A 137 -8.25 -6.02 -0.90
C VAL A 137 -7.49 -5.11 -1.86
N GLY A 138 -8.02 -3.92 -2.13
CA GLY A 138 -7.42 -2.93 -3.01
C GLY A 138 -8.40 -1.79 -3.25
N ASN A 139 -7.88 -0.64 -3.67
CA ASN A 139 -8.71 0.52 -3.94
C ASN A 139 -9.55 0.31 -5.20
N GLU A 140 -10.88 0.24 -5.03
CA GLU A 140 -11.86 0.12 -6.13
C GLU A 140 -11.52 -1.02 -7.12
N PHE A 141 -11.02 -2.13 -6.58
CA PHE A 141 -10.52 -3.28 -7.34
C PHE A 141 -11.63 -4.11 -7.98
#